data_AF-U6DU97-F1
#
_entry.id   AF-U6DU97-F1
#
_cell.length_a   1.000
_cell.length_b   1.000
_cell.length_c   1.000
_cell.angle_alpha   90.00
_cell.angle_beta   90.00
_cell.angle_gamma   90.00
#
_symmetry.space_group_name_H-M   'P 1'
#
loop_
_entity.id
_entity.type
_entity.pdbx_description
1 polymer ?
#
loop_
_entity_poly.entity_id
_entity_poly.type
_entity_poly.pdbx_seq_one_letter_code
_entity_poly.pdbx_strand_id
1 'polypeptide(L)'
;DFLVRESQGKQEYVLSVLWDGQPRHFIIQSADNLYRLEGDGFPSIPLLIDHLLRSQQPLTKKSGIVLNRAVPKDKWVLNHEDLVLGEQIGRGNFGEVFSGRLRADNTLVAVKSCRETLPPDLKAKFLQEARILKQYNHPNIVRLIGVCTQKQPIYIVMELVQGGDFLTFLRTEGSRLRMKTLLQMVGDAAAGMEYLES
;
A
#
# COMPACT_ATOMS: atom_id res chain seq x y z
N ASP A 1 -15.87 -12.76 -6.30
CA ASP A 1 -14.52 -12.17 -6.24
C ASP A 1 -13.69 -12.83 -5.15
N PHE A 2 -12.40 -13.06 -5.40
CA PHE A 2 -11.49 -13.61 -4.40
C PHE A 2 -10.06 -13.06 -4.51
N LEU A 3 -9.29 -13.18 -3.43
CA LEU A 3 -7.84 -12.95 -3.39
C LEU A 3 -7.16 -13.91 -2.41
N VAL A 4 -5.87 -14.13 -2.60
CA VAL A 4 -5.00 -14.85 -1.65
C VAL A 4 -4.11 -13.83 -0.96
N ARG A 5 -3.96 -13.97 0.36
CA ARG A 5 -3.10 -13.12 1.18
C ARG A 5 -2.39 -13.96 2.25
N GLU A 6 -1.28 -13.47 2.75
CA GLU A 6 -0.64 -14.03 3.95
C GLU A 6 -1.38 -13.53 5.20
N SER A 7 -1.54 -14.39 6.20
CA SER A 7 -2.09 -14.05 7.50
C SER A 7 -1.01 -13.42 8.37
N GLN A 8 -1.29 -12.24 8.93
CA GLN A 8 -0.36 -11.58 9.84
C GLN A 8 -0.15 -12.43 11.09
N GLY A 9 1.10 -12.86 11.33
CA GLY A 9 1.52 -13.53 12.57
C GLY A 9 1.50 -15.06 12.57
N LYS A 10 0.95 -15.74 11.55
CA LYS A 10 0.89 -17.22 11.52
C LYS A 10 1.62 -17.88 10.35
N GLN A 11 2.26 -17.14 9.44
CA GLN A 11 2.87 -17.68 8.21
C GLN A 11 1.92 -18.62 7.42
N GLU A 12 0.61 -18.37 7.53
CA GLU A 12 -0.44 -19.12 6.86
C GLU A 12 -0.97 -18.32 5.68
N TYR A 13 -1.32 -18.98 4.59
CA TYR A 13 -2.02 -18.34 3.48
C TYR A 13 -3.53 -18.42 3.67
N VAL A 14 -4.23 -17.34 3.32
CA VAL A 14 -5.68 -17.21 3.45
C VAL A 14 -6.28 -16.86 2.11
N LEU A 15 -7.23 -17.68 1.66
CA LEU A 15 -8.13 -17.40 0.54
C LEU A 15 -9.33 -16.61 1.07
N SER A 16 -9.48 -15.38 0.62
CA SER A 16 -10.62 -14.51 0.96
C SER A 16 -11.57 -14.42 -0.23
N VAL A 17 -12.85 -14.73 -0.03
CA VAL A 17 -13.88 -14.77 -1.07
C VAL A 17 -15.07 -13.93 -0.66
N LEU A 18 -15.59 -13.11 -1.56
CA LEU A 18 -16.85 -12.40 -1.37
C LEU A 18 -18.02 -13.34 -1.63
N TRP A 19 -18.88 -13.54 -0.63
CA TRP A 19 -20.06 -14.41 -0.71
C TRP A 19 -21.21 -13.83 0.11
N ASP A 20 -22.42 -13.76 -0.46
CA ASP A 20 -23.60 -13.11 0.14
C ASP A 20 -23.31 -11.70 0.68
N GLY A 21 -22.54 -10.91 -0.08
CA GLY A 21 -22.15 -9.54 0.28
C GLY A 21 -21.11 -9.42 1.40
N GLN A 22 -20.62 -10.54 1.96
CA GLN A 22 -19.66 -10.54 3.06
C GLN A 22 -18.36 -11.27 2.69
N PRO A 23 -17.19 -10.79 3.13
CA PRO A 23 -15.95 -11.53 3.00
C PRO A 23 -15.96 -12.80 3.86
N ARG A 24 -15.62 -13.93 3.26
CA ARG A 24 -15.37 -15.22 3.93
C ARG A 24 -13.90 -15.58 3.78
N HIS A 25 -13.30 -16.12 4.84
CA HIS A 25 -11.86 -16.40 4.90
C HIS A 25 -11.60 -17.88 5.14
N PHE A 26 -10.79 -18.48 4.27
CA PHE A 26 -10.42 -19.89 4.32
C PHE A 26 -8.91 -20.00 4.46
N ILE A 27 -8.45 -20.70 5.50
CA ILE A 27 -7.02 -20.98 5.69
C ILE A 27 -6.64 -22.07 4.69
N ILE A 28 -5.63 -21.79 3.86
CA ILE A 28 -5.04 -22.77 2.96
C ILE A 28 -4.06 -23.60 3.79
N GLN A 29 -4.36 -24.88 3.94
CA GLN A 29 -3.52 -25.81 4.69
C GLN A 29 -2.31 -26.19 3.85
N SER A 30 -1.15 -26.29 4.50
CA SER A 30 0.10 -26.76 3.90
C SER A 30 0.60 -27.98 4.67
N ALA A 31 0.71 -29.13 4.00
CA ALA A 31 1.25 -30.37 4.57
C ALA A 31 1.93 -31.18 3.46
N ASP A 32 3.06 -31.83 3.75
CA ASP A 32 3.82 -32.65 2.79
C ASP A 32 4.17 -31.91 1.48
N ASN A 33 4.48 -30.60 1.59
CA ASN A 33 4.70 -29.69 0.46
C ASN A 33 3.51 -29.55 -0.51
N LEU A 34 2.30 -29.85 -0.05
CA LEU A 34 1.05 -29.68 -0.78
C LEU A 34 0.12 -28.69 -0.08
N TYR A 35 -0.60 -27.91 -0.89
CA TYR A 35 -1.58 -26.92 -0.49
C TYR A 35 -3.00 -27.42 -0.77
N ARG A 36 -3.90 -27.27 0.21
CA ARG A 36 -5.31 -27.73 0.10
C ARG A 36 -6.27 -26.94 0.98
N LEU A 37 -7.56 -27.08 0.67
CA LEU A 37 -8.68 -26.73 1.54
C LEU A 37 -9.31 -28.03 2.07
N GLU A 38 -10.53 -28.38 1.65
CA GLU A 38 -11.13 -29.70 1.84
C GLU A 38 -11.03 -30.50 0.54
N GLY A 39 -9.95 -31.26 0.34
CA GLY A 39 -9.80 -32.11 -0.85
C GLY A 39 -8.35 -32.34 -1.28
N ASP A 40 -8.14 -32.41 -2.59
CA ASP A 40 -6.86 -32.69 -3.23
C ASP A 40 -5.78 -31.68 -2.83
N GLY A 41 -4.55 -32.19 -2.71
CA GLY A 41 -3.36 -31.38 -2.45
C GLY A 41 -2.62 -31.01 -3.73
N PHE A 42 -2.16 -29.76 -3.81
CA PHE A 42 -1.43 -29.24 -4.97
C PHE A 42 -0.04 -28.73 -4.59
N PRO A 43 0.98 -28.88 -5.43
CA PRO A 43 2.34 -28.46 -5.09
C PRO A 43 2.52 -26.93 -5.04
N SER A 44 1.51 -26.15 -5.43
CA SER A 44 1.52 -24.70 -5.25
C SER A 44 0.11 -24.13 -5.10
N ILE A 45 -0.01 -22.99 -4.42
CA ILE A 45 -1.29 -22.26 -4.31
C ILE A 45 -1.86 -21.85 -5.68
N PRO A 46 -1.07 -21.35 -6.66
CA PRO A 46 -1.59 -21.08 -7.99
C PRO A 46 -2.26 -22.29 -8.65
N LEU A 47 -1.70 -23.50 -8.48
CA LEU A 47 -2.31 -24.72 -9.03
C LEU A 47 -3.60 -25.11 -8.31
N LEU A 48 -3.64 -24.97 -6.97
CA LEU A 48 -4.88 -25.13 -6.20
C LEU A 48 -5.97 -24.16 -6.70
N ILE A 49 -5.64 -22.89 -6.90
CA ILE A 49 -6.59 -21.87 -7.36
C ILE A 49 -7.07 -22.15 -8.80
N ASP A 50 -6.17 -22.54 -9.71
CA ASP A 50 -6.53 -22.90 -11.08
C ASP A 50 -7.50 -24.09 -11.10
N HIS A 51 -7.25 -25.13 -10.30
CA HIS A 51 -8.16 -26.28 -10.15
C HIS A 51 -9.55 -25.87 -9.63
N LEU A 52 -9.61 -25.08 -8.56
CA LEU A 52 -10.86 -24.59 -7.97
C LEU A 52 -11.66 -23.72 -8.94
N LEU A 53 -10.99 -22.89 -9.74
CA LEU A 53 -11.61 -22.05 -10.77
C LEU A 53 -12.15 -22.87 -11.94
N ARG A 54 -11.41 -23.87 -12.42
CA ARG A 54 -11.82 -24.68 -13.58
C ARG A 54 -12.94 -25.65 -13.25
N SER A 55 -12.84 -26.35 -12.11
CA SER A 55 -13.81 -27.39 -11.77
C SER A 55 -15.10 -26.84 -11.16
N GLN A 56 -15.09 -25.58 -10.71
CA GLN A 56 -16.21 -24.95 -9.99
C GLN A 56 -16.64 -25.75 -8.75
N GLN A 57 -15.73 -26.52 -8.16
CA GLN A 57 -15.99 -27.25 -6.93
C GLN A 57 -16.08 -26.31 -5.72
N PRO A 58 -16.94 -26.60 -4.74
CA PRO A 58 -17.08 -25.77 -3.56
C PRO A 58 -15.80 -25.84 -2.70
N LEU A 59 -15.39 -24.70 -2.13
CA LEU A 59 -14.20 -24.57 -1.28
C LEU A 59 -14.23 -25.52 -0.08
N THR A 60 -15.42 -25.70 0.49
CA THR A 60 -15.74 -26.71 1.50
C THR A 60 -17.15 -27.23 1.25
N LYS A 61 -17.42 -28.50 1.60
CA LYS A 61 -18.75 -29.09 1.40
C LYS A 61 -19.84 -28.32 2.13
N LYS A 62 -19.51 -27.82 3.33
CA LYS A 62 -20.43 -27.08 4.19
C LYS A 62 -20.74 -25.67 3.66
N SER A 63 -19.76 -24.99 3.07
CA SER A 63 -19.94 -23.60 2.64
C SER A 63 -20.65 -23.48 1.29
N GLY A 64 -20.42 -24.44 0.38
CA GLY A 64 -20.93 -24.36 -0.99
C GLY A 64 -20.34 -23.21 -1.82
N ILE A 65 -19.35 -22.47 -1.29
CA ILE A 65 -18.77 -21.30 -1.94
C ILE A 65 -17.90 -21.76 -3.10
N VAL A 66 -18.06 -21.15 -4.28
CA VAL A 66 -17.24 -21.42 -5.47
C VAL A 66 -16.43 -20.18 -5.88
N LEU A 67 -15.28 -20.40 -6.50
CA LEU A 67 -14.47 -19.30 -7.04
C LEU A 67 -15.01 -18.83 -8.39
N ASN A 68 -14.98 -17.53 -8.59
CA ASN A 68 -15.42 -16.90 -9.84
C ASN A 68 -14.32 -16.02 -10.43
N ARG A 69 -14.11 -14.82 -9.86
CA ARG A 69 -13.18 -13.84 -10.40
C ARG A 69 -12.05 -13.53 -9.42
N ALA A 70 -10.80 -13.68 -9.88
CA ALA A 70 -9.62 -13.26 -9.15
C ALA A 70 -9.51 -11.73 -9.15
N VAL A 71 -9.25 -11.13 -7.98
CA VAL A 71 -9.03 -9.69 -7.84
C VAL A 71 -7.53 -9.42 -8.05
N PRO A 72 -7.13 -8.73 -9.14
CA PRO A 72 -5.73 -8.40 -9.37
C PRO A 72 -5.24 -7.35 -8.36
N LYS A 73 -3.92 -7.31 -8.15
CA LYS A 73 -3.30 -6.22 -7.41
C LYS A 73 -3.48 -4.91 -8.18
N ASP A 74 -3.64 -3.83 -7.43
CA ASP A 74 -3.68 -2.48 -7.98
C ASP A 74 -2.29 -2.09 -8.55
N LYS A 75 -2.26 -1.26 -9.60
CA LYS A 75 -1.02 -0.80 -10.28
C LYS A 75 -0.06 -0.06 -9.34
N TRP A 76 -0.58 0.44 -8.22
CA TRP A 76 0.17 1.15 -7.20
C TRP A 76 0.90 0.24 -6.22
N VAL A 77 0.70 -1.08 -6.28
CA VAL A 77 1.41 -2.01 -5.39
C VAL A 77 2.87 -2.12 -5.84
N LEU A 78 3.79 -1.79 -4.92
CA LEU A 78 5.23 -1.96 -5.08
C LEU A 78 5.72 -3.13 -4.23
N ASN A 79 6.77 -3.81 -4.71
CA ASN A 79 7.47 -4.79 -3.90
C ASN A 79 8.53 -4.09 -3.05
N HIS A 80 8.78 -4.59 -1.84
CA HIS A 80 9.81 -4.05 -0.96
C HIS A 80 11.21 -4.14 -1.60
N GLU A 81 11.42 -5.15 -2.45
CA GLU A 81 12.66 -5.39 -3.17
C GLU A 81 12.97 -4.28 -4.18
N ASP A 82 11.96 -3.59 -4.70
CA ASP A 82 12.11 -2.50 -5.66
C ASP A 82 12.61 -1.20 -5.00
N LEU A 83 12.62 -1.15 -3.66
CA LEU A 83 12.92 0.02 -2.86
C LEU A 83 14.24 -0.15 -2.08
N VAL A 84 15.03 0.92 -2.03
CA VAL A 84 16.16 1.07 -1.10
C VAL A 84 15.84 2.23 -0.16
N LEU A 85 15.75 1.94 1.14
CA LEU A 85 15.60 2.98 2.16
C LEU A 85 16.92 3.70 2.38
N GLY A 86 16.84 5.02 2.54
CA GLY A 86 17.92 5.89 2.94
C GLY A 86 17.75 6.36 4.38
N GLU A 87 18.27 7.55 4.66
CA GLU A 87 18.24 8.16 5.98
C GLU A 87 16.84 8.63 6.36
N GLN A 88 16.60 8.70 7.67
CA GLN A 88 15.38 9.30 8.21
C GLN A 88 15.38 10.82 7.96
N ILE A 89 14.35 11.31 7.28
CA ILE A 89 14.17 12.73 6.94
C ILE A 89 13.04 13.40 7.73
N GLY A 90 12.24 12.61 8.45
CA GLY A 90 11.13 13.15 9.24
C GLY A 90 10.46 12.12 10.13
N ARG A 91 9.42 12.56 10.82
CA ARG A 91 8.57 11.72 11.66
C ARG A 91 7.14 12.24 11.61
N GLY A 92 6.21 11.36 11.27
CA GLY A 92 4.77 11.63 11.28
C GLY A 92 4.03 10.84 12.35
N ASN A 93 2.70 10.93 12.32
CA ASN A 93 1.81 10.30 13.30
C ASN A 93 1.88 8.75 13.27
N PHE A 94 2.19 8.16 12.11
CA PHE A 94 2.20 6.71 11.92
C PHE A 94 3.58 6.06 12.07
N GLY A 95 4.64 6.87 11.99
CA GLY A 95 6.01 6.37 11.93
C GLY A 95 6.99 7.38 11.37
N GLU A 96 8.17 6.87 11.10
CA GLU A 96 9.28 7.58 10.49
C GLU A 96 9.02 7.84 9.00
N VAL A 97 9.62 8.92 8.50
CA VAL A 97 9.71 9.19 7.06
C VAL A 97 11.18 9.09 6.68
N PHE A 98 11.48 8.25 5.69
CA PHE A 98 12.82 8.06 5.17
C PHE A 98 12.93 8.66 3.77
N SER A 99 14.12 9.10 3.41
CA SER A 99 14.52 9.18 2.01
C SER A 99 14.66 7.75 1.44
N GLY A 100 14.76 7.63 0.13
CA GLY A 100 15.02 6.36 -0.51
C GLY A 100 15.19 6.52 -2.02
N ARG A 101 15.40 5.40 -2.69
CA ARG A 101 15.42 5.34 -4.15
C ARG A 101 14.76 4.07 -4.67
N LEU A 102 14.11 4.17 -5.83
CA LEU A 102 13.70 3.01 -6.60
C LEU A 102 14.92 2.37 -7.28
N ARG A 103 15.02 1.04 -7.26
CA ARG A 103 16.16 0.32 -7.85
C ARG A 103 16.20 0.38 -9.37
N ALA A 104 15.04 0.42 -10.00
CA ALA A 104 14.92 0.32 -11.45
C ALA A 104 15.58 1.49 -12.20
N ASP A 105 15.43 2.71 -11.66
CA ASP A 105 15.79 3.95 -12.35
C ASP A 105 16.49 4.98 -11.45
N ASN A 106 16.76 4.65 -10.19
CA ASN A 106 17.30 5.56 -9.16
C ASN A 106 16.41 6.77 -8.85
N THR A 107 15.11 6.73 -9.17
CA THR A 107 14.16 7.79 -8.77
C THR A 107 14.18 7.96 -7.25
N LEU A 108 14.45 9.18 -6.78
CA LEU A 108 14.46 9.53 -5.36
C LEU A 108 13.03 9.61 -4.81
N VAL A 109 12.82 9.05 -3.62
CA VAL A 109 11.50 8.91 -3.01
C VAL A 109 11.50 9.25 -1.53
N ALA A 110 10.34 9.70 -1.05
CA ALA A 110 10.03 9.76 0.38
C ALA A 110 9.21 8.53 0.77
N VAL A 111 9.61 7.84 1.83
CA VAL A 111 9.03 6.58 2.28
C VAL A 111 8.47 6.76 3.68
N LYS A 112 7.15 6.79 3.80
CA LYS A 112 6.45 6.87 5.08
C LYS A 112 6.24 5.45 5.61
N SER A 113 6.70 5.17 6.82
CA SER A 113 6.48 3.89 7.49
C SER A 113 5.23 3.91 8.38
N CYS A 114 4.61 2.74 8.53
CA CYS A 114 3.61 2.50 9.56
C CYS A 114 4.17 1.51 10.58
N ARG A 115 4.28 1.94 11.84
CA ARG A 115 4.76 1.07 12.93
C ARG A 115 3.79 -0.08 13.19
N GLU A 116 4.32 -1.27 13.41
CA GLU A 116 3.50 -2.47 13.66
C GLU A 116 2.74 -2.40 14.99
N THR A 117 3.26 -1.66 15.97
CA THR A 117 2.66 -1.52 17.30
C THR A 117 1.43 -0.61 17.34
N LEU A 118 1.09 0.05 16.22
CA LEU A 118 -0.09 0.91 16.16
C LEU A 118 -1.39 0.10 16.21
N PRO A 119 -2.44 0.64 16.88
CA PRO A 119 -3.79 0.11 16.80
C PRO A 119 -4.27 -0.13 15.36
N PRO A 120 -5.05 -1.19 15.09
CA PRO A 120 -5.58 -1.48 13.76
C PRO A 120 -6.30 -0.31 13.09
N ASP A 121 -7.08 0.48 13.84
CA ASP A 121 -7.80 1.65 13.32
C ASP A 121 -6.85 2.74 12.81
N LEU A 122 -5.69 2.92 13.45
CA LEU A 122 -4.67 3.85 12.99
C LEU A 122 -3.95 3.30 11.75
N LYS A 123 -3.69 1.99 11.68
CA LYS A 123 -3.16 1.36 10.47
C LYS A 123 -4.11 1.49 9.28
N ALA A 124 -5.42 1.41 9.51
CA ALA A 124 -6.42 1.65 8.47
C ALA A 124 -6.36 3.11 7.95
N LYS A 125 -6.22 4.08 8.85
CA LYS A 125 -6.02 5.49 8.49
C LYS A 125 -4.72 5.75 7.73
N PHE A 126 -3.66 4.98 7.99
CA PHE A 126 -2.42 5.08 7.22
C PHE A 126 -2.67 4.75 5.73
N LEU A 127 -3.34 3.65 5.43
CA LEU A 127 -3.67 3.29 4.04
C LEU A 127 -4.69 4.24 3.39
N GLN A 128 -5.50 4.95 4.18
CA GLN A 128 -6.41 5.96 3.67
C GLN A 128 -5.67 7.12 2.98
N GLU A 129 -4.48 7.50 3.47
CA GLU A 129 -3.65 8.53 2.85
C GLU A 129 -3.25 8.13 1.41
N ALA A 130 -2.78 6.90 1.23
CA ALA A 130 -2.49 6.38 -0.10
C ALA A 130 -3.74 6.31 -0.98
N ARG A 131 -4.89 5.88 -0.42
CA ARG A 131 -6.15 5.81 -1.18
C ARG A 131 -6.59 7.17 -1.73
N ILE A 132 -6.37 8.23 -0.96
CA ILE A 132 -6.66 9.61 -1.37
C ILE A 132 -5.68 10.02 -2.48
N LEU A 133 -4.37 9.90 -2.24
CA LEU A 133 -3.35 10.35 -3.19
C LEU A 133 -3.35 9.60 -4.54
N LYS A 134 -3.86 8.36 -4.59
CA LYS A 134 -4.05 7.62 -5.86
C LYS A 134 -4.91 8.34 -6.90
N GLN A 135 -5.79 9.24 -6.45
CA GLN A 135 -6.75 9.94 -7.30
C GLN A 135 -6.22 11.30 -7.76
N TYR A 136 -5.09 11.76 -7.23
CA TYR A 136 -4.63 13.13 -7.41
C TYR A 136 -3.41 13.20 -8.32
N ASN A 137 -3.44 14.21 -9.20
CA ASN A 137 -2.34 14.54 -10.07
C ASN A 137 -2.33 16.05 -10.29
N HIS A 138 -1.64 16.78 -9.42
CA HIS A 138 -1.60 18.23 -9.42
C HIS A 138 -0.19 18.69 -9.00
N PRO A 139 0.40 19.73 -9.63
CA PRO A 139 1.76 20.18 -9.33
C PRO A 139 1.99 20.62 -7.87
N ASN A 140 0.93 21.01 -7.16
CA ASN A 140 1.00 21.45 -5.76
C ASN A 140 0.52 20.38 -4.76
N ILE A 141 0.34 19.14 -5.19
CA ILE A 141 0.00 18.00 -4.34
C ILE A 141 1.07 16.93 -4.52
N VAL A 142 1.64 16.45 -3.42
CA VAL A 142 2.67 15.41 -3.46
C VAL A 142 2.18 14.17 -4.19
N ARG A 143 2.96 13.70 -5.16
CA ARG A 143 2.61 12.58 -6.00
C ARG A 143 2.90 11.26 -5.30
N LEU A 144 1.89 10.38 -5.26
CA LEU A 144 2.07 8.98 -4.91
C LEU A 144 2.86 8.27 -6.01
N ILE A 145 3.85 7.47 -5.60
CA ILE A 145 4.59 6.57 -6.50
C ILE A 145 4.09 5.15 -6.34
N GLY A 146 3.87 4.71 -5.10
CA GLY A 146 3.30 3.39 -4.83
C GLY A 146 3.18 3.05 -3.36
N VAL A 147 2.76 1.83 -3.08
CA VAL A 147 2.49 1.34 -1.72
C VAL A 147 3.06 -0.07 -1.57
N CYS A 148 3.92 -0.27 -0.59
CA CYS A 148 4.49 -1.58 -0.28
C CYS A 148 3.65 -2.24 0.82
N THR A 149 2.65 -3.03 0.42
CA THR A 149 1.73 -3.75 1.34
C THR A 149 1.98 -5.25 1.39
N GLN A 150 2.92 -5.75 0.60
CA GLN A 150 3.14 -7.18 0.43
C GLN A 150 3.80 -7.83 1.65
N LYS A 151 4.57 -7.06 2.42
CA LYS A 151 5.28 -7.47 3.63
C LYS A 151 5.17 -6.35 4.67
N GLN A 152 5.47 -6.69 5.91
CA GLN A 152 5.71 -5.66 6.93
C GLN A 152 7.18 -5.24 6.96
N PRO A 153 7.47 -3.99 7.37
CA PRO A 153 6.50 -2.91 7.64
C PRO A 153 5.86 -2.38 6.35
N ILE A 154 4.64 -1.84 6.44
CA ILE A 154 3.95 -1.25 5.29
C ILE A 154 4.56 0.13 4.98
N TYR A 155 4.77 0.42 3.69
CA TYR A 155 5.27 1.71 3.23
C TYR A 155 4.31 2.41 2.26
N ILE A 156 4.24 3.74 2.38
CA ILE A 156 3.73 4.63 1.34
C ILE A 156 4.93 5.34 0.72
N VAL A 157 5.08 5.19 -0.60
CA VAL A 157 6.19 5.72 -1.37
C VAL A 157 5.69 6.90 -2.20
N MET A 158 6.27 8.07 -1.98
CA MET A 158 5.92 9.34 -2.63
C MET A 158 7.16 9.94 -3.29
N GLU A 159 6.96 10.92 -4.15
CA GLU A 159 8.09 11.71 -4.64
C GLU A 159 8.84 12.40 -3.50
N LEU A 160 10.17 12.51 -3.64
CA LEU A 160 10.98 13.26 -2.69
C LEU A 160 11.05 14.74 -3.09
N VAL A 161 10.39 15.60 -2.32
CA VAL A 161 10.54 17.05 -2.45
C VAL A 161 11.81 17.48 -1.72
N GLN A 162 12.90 17.70 -2.47
CA GLN A 162 14.24 17.93 -1.92
C GLN A 162 14.37 19.22 -1.09
N GLY A 163 13.45 20.18 -1.24
CA GLY A 163 13.44 21.43 -0.48
C GLY A 163 13.02 21.29 0.99
N GLY A 164 12.59 20.09 1.41
CA GLY A 164 12.15 19.84 2.79
C GLY A 164 10.82 20.49 3.14
N ASP A 165 10.53 20.61 4.44
CA ASP A 165 9.30 21.23 4.91
C ASP A 165 9.34 22.77 4.83
N PHE A 166 8.19 23.37 4.56
CA PHE A 166 8.09 24.80 4.30
C PHE A 166 8.41 25.66 5.54
N LEU A 167 8.12 25.18 6.76
CA LEU A 167 8.41 25.94 7.98
C LEU A 167 9.92 26.07 8.21
N THR A 168 10.67 24.97 8.03
CA THR A 168 12.13 24.98 8.10
C THR A 168 12.71 25.88 7.00
N PHE A 169 12.20 25.78 5.77
CA PHE A 169 12.63 26.65 4.67
C PHE A 169 12.46 28.14 5.00
N LEU A 170 11.29 28.54 5.53
CA LEU A 170 11.02 29.92 5.93
C LEU A 170 11.95 30.41 7.05
N ARG A 171 12.28 29.56 8.01
CA ARG A 171 13.19 29.91 9.11
C ARG A 171 14.63 30.08 8.64
N THR A 172 15.07 29.26 7.70
CA THR A 172 16.45 29.28 7.19
C THR A 172 16.67 30.39 6.18
N GLU A 173 15.79 30.53 5.18
CA GLU A 173 15.97 31.45 4.07
C GLU A 173 15.18 32.76 4.22
N GLY A 174 14.35 32.88 5.25
CA GLY A 174 13.36 33.96 5.39
C GLY A 174 13.88 35.38 5.17
N SER A 175 15.09 35.70 5.64
CA SER A 175 15.71 37.02 5.46
C SER A 175 16.10 37.34 4.01
N ARG A 176 16.26 36.32 3.17
CA ARG A 176 16.59 36.42 1.74
C ARG A 176 15.35 36.35 0.83
N LEU A 177 14.20 35.97 1.39
CA LEU A 177 12.96 35.82 0.62
C LEU A 177 12.31 37.17 0.35
N ARG A 178 12.04 37.45 -0.92
CA ARG A 178 11.26 38.62 -1.34
C ARG A 178 9.78 38.36 -1.12
N MET A 179 9.01 39.41 -0.81
CA MET A 179 7.56 39.31 -0.63
C MET A 179 6.86 38.65 -1.83
N LYS A 180 7.30 38.95 -3.06
CA LYS A 180 6.79 38.31 -4.28
C LYS A 180 6.95 36.78 -4.25
N THR A 181 8.08 36.26 -3.74
CA THR A 181 8.33 34.81 -3.63
C THR A 181 7.40 34.17 -2.61
N LEU A 182 7.20 34.82 -1.46
CA LEU A 182 6.27 34.35 -0.42
C LEU A 182 4.83 34.28 -0.96
N LEU A 183 4.38 35.33 -1.65
CA LEU A 183 3.06 35.37 -2.29
C LEU A 183 2.88 34.26 -3.34
N GLN A 184 3.92 33.97 -4.13
CA GLN A 184 3.87 32.86 -5.08
C GLN A 184 3.73 31.51 -4.36
N MET A 185 4.52 31.25 -3.31
CA MET A 185 4.48 29.98 -2.57
C MET A 185 3.13 29.73 -1.89
N VAL A 186 2.49 30.76 -1.34
CA VAL A 186 1.13 30.61 -0.79
C VAL A 186 0.06 30.52 -1.88
N GLY A 187 0.30 31.11 -3.05
CA GLY A 187 -0.52 30.91 -4.25
C GLY A 187 -0.48 29.47 -4.74
N ASP A 188 0.70 28.85 -4.75
CA ASP A 188 0.89 27.44 -5.06
C ASP A 188 0.12 26.55 -4.07
N ALA A 189 0.18 26.87 -2.77
CA ALA A 189 -0.61 26.17 -1.75
C ALA A 189 -2.12 26.34 -1.99
N ALA A 190 -2.59 27.54 -2.31
CA ALA A 190 -3.99 27.82 -2.60
C ALA A 190 -4.49 27.05 -3.82
N ALA A 191 -3.72 26.98 -4.91
CA ALA A 191 -4.05 26.18 -6.09
C ALA A 191 -4.16 24.68 -5.77
N GLY A 192 -3.26 24.17 -4.91
CA GLY A 192 -3.37 22.81 -4.39
C GLY A 192 -4.66 22.57 -3.61
N MET A 193 -5.06 23.52 -2.76
CA MET A 193 -6.29 23.41 -1.97
C MET A 193 -7.55 23.53 -2.83
N GLU A 194 -7.56 24.40 -3.84
CA GLU A 194 -8.64 24.51 -4.83
C GLU A 194 -8.85 23.18 -5.56
N TYR A 195 -7.76 22.53 -6.00
CA TYR A 195 -7.82 21.20 -6.62
C TYR A 195 -8.37 20.12 -5.66
N LEU A 196 -8.11 20.23 -4.36
CA LEU A 196 -8.62 19.27 -3.37
C LEU A 196 -10.11 19.47 -3.06
N GLU A 197 -10.67 20.65 -3.32
CA GLU A 197 -12.08 20.97 -3.11
C GLU A 197 -12.96 20.53 -4.29
N SER A 198 -12.44 20.60 -5.52
CA SER A 198 -13.18 20.30 -6.77
C SER A 198 -13.62 18.84 -6.91
#